data_AF-A0A958GVS8-F1
#
_entry.id   AF-A0A958GVS8-F1
#
_cell.length_a   1.000
_cell.length_b   1.000
_cell.length_c   1.000
_cell.angle_alpha   90.00
_cell.angle_beta   90.00
_cell.angle_gamma   90.00
#
_symmetry.space_group_name_H-M   'P 1'
#
loop_
_entity.id
_entity.type
_entity.pdbx_description
1 polymer ?
#
loop_
_entity_poly.entity_id
_entity_poly.type
_entity_poly.pdbx_seq_one_letter_code
_entity_poly.pdbx_strand_id
1 'polypeptide(L)'
;MNKSAEQIDRYYFEKRDQPGGAQELVRMCRDAVAHRRNDFGAWWRLSRALWWLGEQTEDTATKRDAGREGFEAGERAARMEPEKPEGHYWATTCAGEWSLGIGIPEAIIRGVERKFRAHLEAAGRADPQFDHGGIDRIWCRYYFKLPWPKRDLSRAIRHGEAAVASDPLNARSRYYLAEALWDHHRQNRAREQLGIALVLKPGEDFDPIDGRFIQEKCAILAREWHVRY
;
A
#
# COMPACT_ATOMS: atom_id res chain seq x y z
N MET A 1 -6.22 25.11 -14.95
CA MET A 1 -7.42 24.28 -15.19
C MET A 1 -7.44 23.14 -14.18
N ASN A 2 -8.50 23.02 -13.37
CA ASN A 2 -8.68 21.89 -12.45
C ASN A 2 -8.92 20.60 -13.26
N LYS A 3 -8.24 19.51 -12.91
CA LYS A 3 -8.37 18.22 -13.61
C LYS A 3 -9.60 17.47 -13.09
N SER A 4 -10.32 16.80 -13.99
CA SER A 4 -11.43 15.91 -13.61
C SER A 4 -10.92 14.68 -12.84
N ALA A 5 -11.82 13.95 -12.16
CA ALA A 5 -11.46 12.70 -11.49
C ALA A 5 -10.89 11.68 -12.50
N GLU A 6 -11.52 11.56 -13.68
CA GLU A 6 -11.06 10.69 -14.78
C GLU A 6 -9.65 11.05 -15.27
N GLN A 7 -9.32 12.33 -15.34
CA GLN A 7 -7.98 12.78 -15.74
C GLN A 7 -6.93 12.43 -14.68
N ILE A 8 -7.28 12.51 -13.40
CA ILE A 8 -6.40 12.11 -12.29
C ILE A 8 -6.21 10.59 -12.30
N ASP A 9 -7.28 9.81 -12.48
CA ASP A 9 -7.20 8.35 -12.52
C ASP A 9 -6.39 7.87 -13.73
N ARG A 10 -6.61 8.45 -14.90
CA ARG A 10 -5.79 8.16 -16.08
C ARG A 10 -4.31 8.43 -15.83
N TYR A 11 -3.99 9.60 -15.26
CA TYR A 11 -2.62 9.95 -14.92
C TYR A 11 -2.02 8.96 -13.90
N TYR A 12 -2.81 8.56 -12.90
CA TYR A 12 -2.40 7.59 -11.90
C TYR A 12 -1.95 6.27 -12.54
N PHE A 13 -2.69 5.74 -13.52
CA PHE A 13 -2.35 4.47 -14.17
C PHE A 13 -1.28 4.57 -15.26
N GLU A 14 -1.12 5.74 -15.89
CA GLU A 14 -0.25 5.88 -17.07
C GLU A 14 1.11 6.52 -16.78
N LYS A 15 1.22 7.38 -15.76
CA LYS A 15 2.34 8.34 -15.67
C LYS A 15 2.99 8.51 -14.30
N ARG A 16 2.45 7.92 -13.22
CA ARG A 16 2.94 8.23 -11.87
C ARG A 16 4.35 7.69 -11.55
N ASP A 17 4.88 6.77 -12.36
CA ASP A 17 6.24 6.22 -12.27
C ASP A 17 7.27 6.97 -13.12
N GLN A 18 6.84 7.91 -13.95
CA GLN A 18 7.74 8.76 -14.73
C GLN A 18 8.52 9.70 -13.78
N PRO A 19 9.70 10.21 -14.19
CA PRO A 19 10.43 11.21 -13.40
C PRO A 19 9.54 12.42 -13.07
N GLY A 20 9.33 12.69 -11.77
CA GLY A 20 8.44 13.75 -11.28
C GLY A 20 6.94 13.42 -11.33
N GLY A 21 6.56 12.24 -11.81
CA GLY A 21 5.17 11.84 -12.05
C GLY A 21 4.34 11.78 -10.77
N ALA A 22 4.89 11.23 -9.69
CA ALA A 22 4.18 11.20 -8.40
C ALA A 22 3.97 12.61 -7.82
N GLN A 23 4.95 13.50 -7.94
CA GLN A 23 4.82 14.88 -7.47
C GLN A 23 3.74 15.63 -8.26
N GLU A 24 3.70 15.44 -9.58
CA GLU A 24 2.66 16.00 -10.43
C GLU A 24 1.28 15.43 -10.12
N LEU A 25 1.17 14.12 -9.90
CA LEU A 25 -0.08 13.48 -9.47
C LEU A 25 -0.57 14.08 -8.13
N VAL A 26 0.31 14.22 -7.14
CA VAL A 26 -0.03 14.86 -5.86
C VAL A 26 -0.46 16.31 -6.07
N ARG A 27 0.23 17.07 -6.94
CA ARG A 27 -0.15 18.45 -7.30
C ARG A 27 -1.56 18.51 -7.90
N MET A 28 -1.87 17.62 -8.85
CA MET A 28 -3.21 17.51 -9.45
C MET A 28 -4.29 17.20 -8.41
N CYS A 29 -4.01 16.27 -7.48
CA CYS A 29 -4.94 15.92 -6.41
C CYS A 29 -5.13 17.07 -5.40
N ARG A 30 -4.06 17.80 -5.05
CA ARG A 30 -4.14 19.00 -4.19
C ARG A 30 -4.98 20.10 -4.83
N ASP A 31 -4.78 20.36 -6.12
CA ASP A 31 -5.63 21.30 -6.89
C ASP A 31 -7.09 20.85 -6.84
N ALA A 32 -7.36 19.55 -7.01
CA ALA A 32 -8.71 19.01 -6.97
C ALA A 32 -9.41 19.22 -5.62
N VAL A 33 -8.76 18.91 -4.49
CA VAL A 33 -9.36 19.10 -3.15
C VAL A 33 -9.47 20.57 -2.76
N ALA A 34 -8.61 21.45 -3.30
CA ALA A 34 -8.70 22.89 -3.06
C ALA A 34 -9.99 23.49 -3.66
N HIS A 35 -10.39 23.02 -4.85
CA HIS A 35 -11.61 23.46 -5.53
C HIS A 35 -12.85 22.67 -5.11
N ARG A 36 -12.69 21.43 -4.66
CA ARG A 36 -13.76 20.50 -4.29
C ARG A 36 -13.57 19.97 -2.87
N ARG A 37 -13.61 20.88 -1.89
CA ARG A 37 -13.27 20.59 -0.49
C ARG A 37 -14.16 19.53 0.18
N ASN A 38 -15.35 19.29 -0.36
CA ASN A 38 -16.33 18.32 0.16
C ASN A 38 -16.56 17.14 -0.80
N ASP A 39 -15.61 16.87 -1.70
CA ASP A 39 -15.68 15.76 -2.65
C ASP A 39 -14.89 14.56 -2.10
N PHE A 40 -15.62 13.53 -1.67
CA PHE A 40 -15.06 12.26 -1.20
C PHE A 40 -14.02 11.68 -2.18
N GLY A 41 -14.35 11.71 -3.47
CA GLY A 41 -13.55 11.18 -4.55
C GLY A 41 -12.19 11.85 -4.69
N ALA A 42 -12.13 13.17 -4.49
CA ALA A 42 -10.90 13.95 -4.54
C ALA A 42 -9.99 13.64 -3.34
N TRP A 43 -10.56 13.49 -2.15
CA TRP A 43 -9.77 13.26 -0.92
C TRP A 43 -9.12 11.88 -0.86
N TRP A 44 -9.84 10.81 -1.21
CA TRP A 44 -9.21 9.49 -1.21
C TRP A 44 -8.17 9.36 -2.32
N ARG A 45 -8.35 10.02 -3.47
CA ARG A 45 -7.34 10.06 -4.55
C ARG A 45 -6.08 10.82 -4.13
N LEU A 46 -6.22 11.89 -3.34
CA LEU A 46 -5.08 12.57 -2.74
C LEU A 46 -4.32 11.64 -1.78
N SER A 47 -5.05 10.92 -0.92
CA SER A 47 -4.46 9.92 -0.02
C SER A 47 -3.69 8.85 -0.80
N ARG A 48 -4.30 8.25 -1.83
CA ARG A 48 -3.63 7.28 -2.73
C ARG A 48 -2.38 7.84 -3.41
N ALA A 49 -2.43 9.07 -3.91
CA ALA A 49 -1.29 9.72 -4.56
C ALA A 49 -0.13 9.95 -3.58
N LEU A 50 -0.43 10.37 -2.36
CA LEU A 50 0.56 10.59 -1.30
C LEU A 50 1.17 9.28 -0.78
N TRP A 51 0.37 8.21 -0.70
CA TRP A 51 0.91 6.86 -0.45
C TRP A 51 1.95 6.49 -1.50
N TRP A 52 1.63 6.63 -2.79
CA TRP A 52 2.58 6.31 -3.87
C TRP A 52 3.86 7.14 -3.80
N LEU A 53 3.74 8.44 -3.51
CA LEU A 53 4.89 9.33 -3.34
C LEU A 53 5.85 8.85 -2.24
N GLY A 54 5.32 8.31 -1.15
CA GLY A 54 6.11 7.71 -0.07
C GLY A 54 6.65 6.32 -0.43
N GLU A 55 5.82 5.45 -1.03
CA GLU A 55 6.19 4.05 -1.31
C GLU A 55 7.38 3.92 -2.28
N GLN A 56 7.44 4.78 -3.30
CA GLN A 56 8.45 4.69 -4.36
C GLN A 56 9.85 5.22 -3.97
N THR A 57 10.01 5.78 -2.76
CA THR A 57 11.27 6.36 -2.30
C THR A 57 11.75 5.69 -1.01
N GLU A 58 13.07 5.67 -0.80
CA GLU A 58 13.70 5.25 0.46
C GLU A 58 13.96 6.46 1.38
N ASP A 59 13.72 7.69 0.92
CA ASP A 59 13.87 8.89 1.75
C ASP A 59 12.80 8.94 2.85
N THR A 60 13.25 8.76 4.10
CA THR A 60 12.37 8.69 5.28
C THR A 60 11.64 10.00 5.56
N ALA A 61 12.22 11.15 5.20
CA ALA A 61 11.55 12.44 5.34
C ALA A 61 10.34 12.56 4.39
N THR A 62 10.52 12.18 3.13
CA THR A 62 9.43 12.10 2.14
C THR A 62 8.36 11.11 2.58
N LYS A 63 8.74 9.90 3.03
CA LYS A 63 7.78 8.92 3.59
C LYS A 63 6.97 9.49 4.75
N ARG A 64 7.64 10.16 5.70
CA ARG A 64 7.01 10.78 6.86
C ARG A 64 6.00 11.84 6.42
N ASP A 65 6.43 12.79 5.59
CA ASP A 65 5.63 13.96 5.26
C ASP A 65 4.46 13.59 4.34
N ALA A 66 4.72 12.80 3.30
CA ALA A 66 3.67 12.29 2.41
C ALA A 66 2.71 11.33 3.14
N GLY A 67 3.25 10.42 3.97
CA GLY A 67 2.43 9.49 4.76
C GLY A 67 1.52 10.22 5.76
N ARG A 68 2.03 11.25 6.44
CA ARG A 68 1.22 12.04 7.38
C ARG A 68 0.10 12.81 6.66
N GLU A 69 0.42 13.53 5.59
CA GLU A 69 -0.59 14.27 4.81
C GLU A 69 -1.61 13.31 4.18
N GLY A 70 -1.14 12.18 3.66
CA GLY A 70 -1.99 11.19 3.02
C GLY A 70 -2.93 10.51 4.01
N PHE A 71 -2.48 10.29 5.23
CA PHE A 71 -3.31 9.81 6.32
C PHE A 71 -4.43 10.81 6.65
N GLU A 72 -4.10 12.09 6.79
CA GLU A 72 -5.07 13.16 7.06
C GLU A 72 -6.10 13.31 5.92
N ALA A 73 -5.67 13.16 4.66
CA ALA A 73 -6.54 13.17 3.48
C ALA A 73 -7.49 11.96 3.46
N GLY A 74 -6.98 10.75 3.75
CA GLY A 74 -7.78 9.54 3.84
C GLY A 74 -8.79 9.59 4.98
N GLU A 75 -8.37 10.04 6.17
CA GLU A 75 -9.25 10.29 7.31
C GLU A 75 -10.38 11.27 6.96
N ARG A 76 -10.08 12.30 6.17
CA ARG A 76 -11.10 13.24 5.71
C ARG A 76 -12.10 12.58 4.77
N ALA A 77 -11.65 11.76 3.82
CA ALA A 77 -12.54 11.00 2.95
C ALA A 77 -13.41 10.01 3.76
N ALA A 78 -12.82 9.28 4.70
CA ALA A 78 -13.51 8.36 5.59
C ALA A 78 -14.58 9.04 6.45
N ARG A 79 -14.38 10.30 6.87
CA ARG A 79 -15.43 11.05 7.57
C ARG A 79 -16.59 11.49 6.68
N MET A 80 -16.35 11.67 5.37
CA MET A 80 -17.41 12.05 4.42
C MET A 80 -18.31 10.86 4.09
N GLU A 81 -17.70 9.69 3.89
CA GLU A 81 -18.39 8.46 3.49
C GLU A 81 -17.83 7.28 4.33
N PRO A 82 -18.24 7.15 5.60
CA PRO A 82 -17.68 6.16 6.54
C PRO A 82 -17.98 4.71 6.17
N GLU A 83 -19.02 4.47 5.38
CA GLU A 83 -19.41 3.14 4.91
C GLU A 83 -18.65 2.71 3.64
N LYS A 84 -17.79 3.58 3.08
CA LYS A 84 -17.01 3.30 1.88
C LYS A 84 -15.56 2.94 2.22
N PRO A 85 -14.98 1.91 1.57
CA PRO A 85 -13.66 1.42 1.93
C PRO A 85 -12.52 2.38 1.56
N GLU A 86 -12.64 3.18 0.50
CA GLU A 86 -11.51 3.91 -0.11
C GLU A 86 -10.82 4.85 0.88
N GLY A 87 -11.60 5.68 1.61
CA GLY A 87 -11.05 6.63 2.57
C GLY A 87 -10.32 5.94 3.72
N HIS A 88 -10.92 4.86 4.24
CA HIS A 88 -10.34 4.05 5.29
C HIS A 88 -9.07 3.32 4.82
N TYR A 89 -9.12 2.69 3.66
CA TYR A 89 -8.03 1.90 3.11
C TYR A 89 -6.79 2.76 2.84
N TRP A 90 -6.94 3.88 2.12
CA TRP A 90 -5.81 4.75 1.81
C TRP A 90 -5.28 5.49 3.05
N ALA A 91 -6.14 5.79 4.04
CA ALA A 91 -5.65 6.25 5.35
C ALA A 91 -4.73 5.21 5.99
N THR A 92 -5.10 3.93 5.99
CA THR A 92 -4.26 2.86 6.55
C THR A 92 -2.93 2.74 5.82
N THR A 93 -2.90 2.75 4.48
CA THR A 93 -1.63 2.64 3.74
C THR A 93 -0.71 3.83 4.00
N CYS A 94 -1.25 5.05 4.05
CA CYS A 94 -0.50 6.25 4.41
C CYS A 94 -0.03 6.26 5.87
N ALA A 95 -0.81 5.74 6.82
CA ALA A 95 -0.35 5.54 8.19
C ALA A 95 0.83 4.56 8.26
N GLY A 96 0.87 3.57 7.37
CA GLY A 96 2.02 2.69 7.16
C GLY A 96 3.27 3.48 6.73
N GLU A 97 3.18 4.28 5.67
CA GLU A 97 4.30 5.13 5.20
C GLU A 97 4.75 6.13 6.26
N TRP A 98 3.80 6.75 6.96
CA TRP A 98 4.11 7.66 8.05
C TRP A 98 4.92 6.93 9.14
N SER A 99 4.51 5.71 9.51
CA SER A 99 5.19 4.89 10.49
C SER A 99 6.60 4.48 10.03
N LEU A 100 6.78 4.18 8.75
CA LEU A 100 8.10 3.88 8.18
C LEU A 100 9.00 5.12 8.15
N GLY A 101 8.45 6.30 7.90
CA GLY A 101 9.19 7.56 7.88
C GLY A 101 9.64 8.07 9.25
N ILE A 102 8.82 7.92 10.30
CA ILE A 102 9.20 8.33 11.67
C ILE A 102 9.85 7.21 12.49
N GLY A 103 9.80 5.98 12.00
CA GLY A 103 10.16 4.77 12.75
C GLY A 103 8.97 4.15 13.46
N ILE A 104 8.83 2.83 13.33
CA ILE A 104 7.69 2.07 13.86
C ILE A 104 7.55 2.20 15.40
N PRO A 105 8.62 2.13 16.22
CA PRO A 105 8.50 2.35 17.66
C PRO A 105 7.91 3.72 18.01
N GLU A 106 8.37 4.78 17.35
CA GLU A 106 7.86 6.13 17.55
C GLU A 106 6.40 6.25 17.11
N ALA A 107 6.02 5.60 16.00
CA ALA A 107 4.64 5.57 15.54
C ALA A 107 3.69 4.89 16.54
N ILE A 108 4.14 3.83 17.21
CA ILE A 108 3.40 3.16 18.28
C ILE A 108 3.20 4.12 19.47
N ILE A 109 4.27 4.79 19.92
CA ILE A 109 4.23 5.78 21.02
C ILE A 109 3.24 6.91 20.70
N ARG A 110 3.24 7.40 19.46
CA ARG A 110 2.31 8.45 18.99
C ARG A 110 0.89 7.96 18.70
N GLY A 111 0.61 6.67 18.90
CA GLY A 111 -0.72 6.08 18.71
C GLY A 111 -1.14 5.91 17.25
N VAL A 112 -0.21 5.94 16.29
CA VAL A 112 -0.47 5.71 14.86
C VAL A 112 -0.98 4.29 14.62
N GLU A 113 -0.44 3.29 15.34
CA GLU A 113 -0.86 1.87 15.27
C GLU A 113 -2.38 1.72 15.49
N ARG A 114 -2.93 2.41 16.50
CA ARG A 114 -4.36 2.34 16.81
C ARG A 114 -5.21 2.89 15.66
N LYS A 115 -4.79 4.00 15.06
CA LYS A 115 -5.50 4.63 13.94
C LYS A 115 -5.42 3.74 12.70
N PHE A 116 -4.23 3.24 12.37
CA PHE A 116 -3.98 2.29 11.28
C PHE A 116 -4.96 1.11 11.35
N ARG A 117 -5.06 0.47 12.53
CA ARG A 117 -5.93 -0.69 12.74
C ARG A 117 -7.39 -0.33 12.62
N ALA A 118 -7.84 0.76 13.27
CA ALA A 118 -9.24 1.17 13.23
C ALA A 118 -9.72 1.42 11.79
N HIS A 119 -8.89 2.08 10.97
CA HIS A 119 -9.20 2.29 9.56
C HIS A 119 -9.16 0.99 8.75
N LEU A 120 -8.19 0.10 8.97
CA LEU A 120 -8.10 -1.16 8.23
C LEU A 120 -9.30 -2.07 8.53
N GLU A 121 -9.69 -2.15 9.80
CA GLU A 121 -10.87 -2.90 10.25
C GLU A 121 -12.16 -2.30 9.68
N ALA A 122 -12.26 -0.97 9.55
CA ALA A 122 -13.40 -0.32 8.91
C ALA A 122 -13.47 -0.57 7.40
N ALA A 123 -12.34 -0.45 6.68
CA ALA A 123 -12.26 -0.78 5.27
C ALA A 123 -12.66 -2.25 5.02
N GLY A 124 -12.17 -3.18 5.84
CA GLY A 124 -12.51 -4.59 5.73
C GLY A 124 -13.96 -4.93 6.09
N ARG A 125 -14.63 -4.13 6.94
CA ARG A 125 -16.08 -4.25 7.17
C ARG A 125 -16.89 -3.76 5.97
N ALA A 126 -16.44 -2.68 5.33
CA ALA A 126 -17.11 -2.10 4.17
C ALA A 126 -16.97 -3.00 2.94
N ASP A 127 -15.75 -3.47 2.65
CA ASP A 127 -15.46 -4.40 1.57
C ASP A 127 -14.23 -5.27 1.91
N PRO A 128 -14.43 -6.53 2.31
CA PRO A 128 -13.34 -7.45 2.63
C PRO A 128 -12.41 -7.77 1.47
N GLN A 129 -12.84 -7.57 0.21
CA GLN A 129 -12.07 -7.88 -0.99
C GLN A 129 -11.51 -6.62 -1.67
N PHE A 130 -11.69 -5.45 -1.05
CA PHE A 130 -11.27 -4.16 -1.59
C PHE A 130 -9.82 -4.18 -2.07
N ASP A 131 -9.58 -3.54 -3.21
CA ASP A 131 -8.25 -3.43 -3.84
C ASP A 131 -7.58 -4.81 -4.07
N HIS A 132 -8.38 -5.76 -4.55
CA HIS A 132 -7.96 -7.12 -4.92
C HIS A 132 -7.32 -7.87 -3.74
N GLY A 133 -8.06 -7.98 -2.63
CA GLY A 133 -7.54 -8.60 -1.40
C GLY A 133 -6.59 -7.69 -0.61
N GLY A 134 -6.68 -6.37 -0.82
CA GLY A 134 -5.84 -5.36 -0.18
C GLY A 134 -5.90 -5.38 1.35
N ILE A 135 -7.06 -5.72 1.93
CA ILE A 135 -7.25 -5.77 3.39
C ILE A 135 -6.29 -6.78 4.04
N ASP A 136 -6.30 -8.02 3.56
CA ASP A 136 -5.40 -9.07 4.04
C ASP A 136 -3.93 -8.78 3.68
N ARG A 137 -3.68 -8.17 2.52
CA ARG A 137 -2.32 -7.75 2.14
C ARG A 137 -1.72 -6.76 3.14
N ILE A 138 -2.51 -5.79 3.61
CA ILE A 138 -2.05 -4.83 4.61
C ILE A 138 -1.87 -5.50 5.98
N TRP A 139 -2.77 -6.41 6.40
CA TRP A 139 -2.58 -7.17 7.64
C TRP A 139 -1.31 -8.03 7.62
N CYS A 140 -1.00 -8.66 6.48
CA CYS A 140 0.26 -9.38 6.28
C CYS A 140 1.45 -8.45 6.57
N ARG A 141 1.47 -7.27 5.93
CA ARG A 141 2.55 -6.29 6.10
C ARG A 141 2.66 -5.78 7.53
N TYR A 142 1.52 -5.54 8.18
CA TYR A 142 1.43 -5.08 9.56
C TYR A 142 2.11 -6.06 10.53
N TYR A 143 1.69 -7.32 10.56
CA TYR A 143 2.26 -8.30 11.49
C TYR A 143 3.73 -8.63 11.19
N PHE A 144 4.14 -8.48 9.93
CA PHE A 144 5.53 -8.67 9.51
C PHE A 144 6.45 -7.54 9.99
N LYS A 145 6.02 -6.28 9.91
CA LYS A 145 6.86 -5.09 10.14
C LYS A 145 6.97 -4.65 11.60
N LEU A 146 6.04 -5.03 12.46
CA LEU A 146 6.13 -4.67 13.88
C LEU A 146 7.42 -5.21 14.52
N PRO A 147 8.01 -4.48 15.49
CA PRO A 147 9.13 -4.99 16.26
C PRO A 147 8.68 -6.10 17.22
N TRP A 148 9.62 -6.92 17.67
CA TRP A 148 9.38 -7.82 18.80
C TRP A 148 9.00 -6.99 20.05
N PRO A 149 8.01 -7.41 20.87
CA PRO A 149 7.27 -8.68 20.83
C PRO A 149 5.97 -8.64 20.02
N LYS A 150 5.62 -7.51 19.39
CA LYS A 150 4.38 -7.34 18.62
C LYS A 150 4.41 -8.04 17.25
N ARG A 151 5.60 -8.37 16.73
CA ARG A 151 5.79 -9.12 15.48
C ARG A 151 5.15 -10.51 15.57
N ASP A 152 4.37 -10.88 14.55
CA ASP A 152 3.73 -12.20 14.49
C ASP A 152 3.78 -12.77 13.05
N LEU A 153 4.82 -13.55 12.77
CA LEU A 153 5.03 -14.14 11.44
C LEU A 153 3.95 -15.14 11.05
N SER A 154 3.36 -15.86 12.01
CA SER A 154 2.28 -16.81 11.74
C SER A 154 1.01 -16.08 11.29
N ARG A 155 0.68 -14.93 11.90
CA ARG A 155 -0.41 -14.07 11.43
C ARG A 155 -0.08 -13.43 10.09
N ALA A 156 1.15 -12.96 9.91
CA ALA A 156 1.58 -12.39 8.63
C ALA A 156 1.36 -13.39 7.49
N ILE A 157 1.81 -14.65 7.66
CA ILE A 157 1.64 -15.71 6.66
C ILE A 157 0.15 -16.00 6.40
N ARG A 158 -0.68 -16.15 7.43
CA ARG A 158 -2.12 -16.42 7.23
C ARG A 158 -2.82 -15.35 6.40
N HIS A 159 -2.56 -14.08 6.72
CA HIS A 159 -3.11 -12.97 5.95
C HIS A 159 -2.49 -12.88 4.55
N GLY A 160 -1.20 -13.16 4.40
CA GLY A 160 -0.55 -13.21 3.08
C GLY A 160 -1.13 -14.31 2.18
N GLU A 161 -1.39 -15.50 2.73
CA GLU A 161 -2.05 -16.60 2.02
C GLU A 161 -3.49 -16.23 1.62
N ALA A 162 -4.26 -15.58 2.50
CA ALA A 162 -5.59 -15.09 2.19
C ALA A 162 -5.58 -14.03 1.07
N ALA A 163 -4.64 -13.09 1.10
CA ALA A 163 -4.48 -12.08 0.06
C ALA A 163 -4.13 -12.70 -1.31
N VAL A 164 -3.24 -13.69 -1.34
CA VAL A 164 -2.89 -14.42 -2.57
C VAL A 164 -4.03 -15.30 -3.06
N ALA A 165 -4.86 -15.84 -2.17
CA ALA A 165 -6.03 -16.63 -2.56
C ALA A 165 -7.14 -15.75 -3.18
N SER A 166 -7.29 -14.52 -2.67
CA SER A 166 -8.22 -13.50 -3.19
C SER A 166 -7.82 -13.02 -4.58
N ASP A 167 -6.54 -12.67 -4.78
CA ASP A 167 -5.98 -12.33 -6.09
C ASP A 167 -4.62 -13.01 -6.31
N PRO A 168 -4.60 -14.17 -7.00
CA PRO A 168 -3.38 -14.88 -7.33
C PRO A 168 -2.45 -14.12 -8.29
N LEU A 169 -2.93 -13.09 -8.97
CA LEU A 169 -2.13 -12.28 -9.91
C LEU A 169 -1.55 -11.02 -9.24
N ASN A 170 -1.75 -10.86 -7.92
CA ASN A 170 -1.20 -9.75 -7.18
C ASN A 170 0.28 -9.98 -6.79
N ALA A 171 1.21 -9.36 -7.53
CA ALA A 171 2.64 -9.47 -7.24
C ALA A 171 3.00 -8.97 -5.83
N ARG A 172 2.36 -7.90 -5.34
CA ARG A 172 2.62 -7.32 -4.01
C ARG A 172 2.22 -8.27 -2.88
N SER A 173 1.05 -8.90 -2.97
CA SER A 173 0.60 -9.92 -2.00
C SER A 173 1.60 -11.08 -1.92
N ARG A 174 2.05 -11.58 -3.08
CA ARG A 174 3.04 -12.66 -3.14
C ARG A 174 4.39 -12.24 -2.57
N TYR A 175 4.86 -11.04 -2.88
CA TYR A 175 6.10 -10.48 -2.34
C TYR A 175 6.06 -10.39 -0.81
N TYR A 176 4.99 -9.84 -0.21
CA TYR A 176 4.85 -9.78 1.25
C TYR A 176 4.74 -11.16 1.90
N LEU A 177 4.01 -12.08 1.28
CA LEU A 177 3.94 -13.47 1.75
C LEU A 177 5.32 -14.14 1.69
N ALA A 178 6.10 -13.90 0.64
CA ALA A 178 7.45 -14.45 0.48
C ALA A 178 8.39 -13.98 1.60
N GLU A 179 8.41 -12.68 1.92
CA GLU A 179 9.18 -12.14 3.05
C GLU A 179 8.76 -12.78 4.39
N ALA A 180 7.46 -12.90 4.65
CA ALA A 180 6.96 -13.50 5.89
C ALA A 180 7.33 -14.99 6.00
N LEU A 181 7.21 -15.75 4.90
CA LEU A 181 7.61 -17.15 4.82
C LEU A 181 9.12 -17.33 5.02
N TRP A 182 9.93 -16.46 4.44
CA TRP A 182 11.38 -16.50 4.56
C TRP A 182 11.83 -16.35 6.01
N ASP A 183 11.34 -15.32 6.69
CA ASP A 183 11.66 -15.03 8.09
C ASP A 183 11.08 -16.08 9.05
N HIS A 184 10.04 -16.81 8.64
CA HIS A 184 9.48 -17.93 9.38
C HIS A 184 10.14 -19.28 9.03
N HIS A 185 11.33 -19.25 8.42
CA HIS A 185 12.12 -20.43 8.04
C HIS A 185 11.37 -21.39 7.10
N ARG A 186 10.49 -20.87 6.22
CA ARG A 186 9.77 -21.63 5.18
C ARG A 186 10.30 -21.27 3.79
N GLN A 187 11.63 -21.36 3.63
CA GLN A 187 12.35 -20.82 2.46
C GLN A 187 11.86 -21.39 1.13
N ASN A 188 11.55 -22.68 1.03
CA ASN A 188 11.07 -23.26 -0.23
C ASN A 188 9.77 -22.60 -0.71
N ARG A 189 8.81 -22.40 0.21
CA ARG A 189 7.55 -21.70 -0.09
C ARG A 189 7.79 -20.21 -0.38
N ALA A 190 8.72 -19.58 0.33
CA ALA A 190 9.09 -18.19 0.06
C ALA A 190 9.63 -18.01 -1.37
N ARG A 191 10.54 -18.89 -1.79
CA ARG A 191 11.12 -18.88 -3.15
C ARG A 191 10.07 -19.14 -4.22
N GLU A 192 9.13 -20.04 -3.97
CA GLU A 192 7.99 -20.28 -4.87
C GLU A 192 7.15 -19.02 -5.08
N GLN A 193 6.73 -18.36 -3.98
CA GLN A 193 5.94 -17.13 -4.08
C GLN A 193 6.70 -16.01 -4.81
N LEU A 194 8.00 -15.87 -4.52
CA LEU A 194 8.86 -14.89 -5.17
C LEU A 194 9.04 -15.17 -6.66
N GLY A 195 9.27 -16.43 -7.03
CA GLY A 195 9.41 -16.87 -8.42
C GLY A 195 8.15 -16.59 -9.24
N ILE A 196 6.97 -16.84 -8.67
CA ILE A 196 5.71 -16.47 -9.32
C ILE A 196 5.62 -14.95 -9.49
N ALA A 197 5.86 -14.17 -8.44
CA ALA A 197 5.76 -12.71 -8.49
C ALA A 197 6.64 -12.07 -9.57
N LEU A 198 7.82 -12.64 -9.84
CA LEU A 198 8.77 -12.17 -10.86
C LEU A 198 8.27 -12.33 -12.30
N VAL A 199 7.50 -13.37 -12.58
CA VAL A 199 7.07 -13.70 -13.94
C VAL A 199 5.62 -13.34 -14.23
N LEU A 200 4.88 -12.86 -13.22
CA LEU A 200 3.54 -12.32 -13.42
C LEU A 200 3.59 -11.20 -14.45
N LYS A 201 2.80 -11.31 -15.52
CA LYS A 201 2.61 -10.17 -16.41
C LYS A 201 1.66 -9.22 -15.68
N PRO A 202 1.97 -7.94 -15.54
CA PRO A 202 0.97 -6.97 -15.12
C PRO A 202 -0.18 -7.06 -16.13
N GLY A 203 -1.32 -7.60 -15.71
CA GLY A 203 -2.46 -7.82 -16.58
C GLY A 203 -3.12 -6.50 -16.98
N GLU A 204 -4.10 -6.57 -17.90
CA GLU A 204 -5.01 -5.44 -18.17
C GLU A 204 -5.80 -5.03 -16.90
N ASP A 205 -6.01 -5.98 -15.98
CA ASP A 205 -6.81 -5.83 -14.76
C ASP A 205 -6.01 -5.44 -13.50
N PHE A 206 -4.68 -5.25 -13.60
CA PHE A 206 -3.85 -4.86 -12.45
C PHE A 206 -3.08 -3.57 -12.74
N ASP A 207 -2.83 -2.81 -11.67
CA ASP A 207 -2.04 -1.59 -11.73
C ASP A 207 -0.62 -1.87 -12.25
N PRO A 208 -0.32 -1.56 -13.52
CA PRO A 208 0.89 -2.05 -14.17
C PRO A 208 2.15 -1.39 -13.60
N ILE A 209 2.00 -0.20 -13.02
CA ILE A 209 3.06 0.54 -12.36
C ILE A 209 3.42 -0.13 -11.03
N ASP A 210 2.44 -0.52 -10.23
CA ASP A 210 2.68 -1.24 -8.97
C ASP A 210 3.36 -2.60 -9.23
N GLY A 211 2.91 -3.30 -10.27
CA GLY A 211 3.46 -4.60 -10.67
C GLY A 211 4.95 -4.51 -10.99
N ARG A 212 5.35 -3.58 -11.86
CA ARG A 212 6.76 -3.36 -12.21
C ARG A 212 7.60 -2.99 -10.98
N PHE A 213 7.10 -2.06 -10.16
CA PHE A 213 7.78 -1.62 -8.95
C PHE A 213 8.04 -2.79 -7.97
N ILE A 214 7.06 -3.67 -7.79
CA ILE A 214 7.22 -4.84 -6.93
C ILE A 214 8.14 -5.88 -7.57
N GLN A 215 8.12 -6.08 -8.89
CA GLN A 215 9.03 -7.00 -9.56
C GLN A 215 10.49 -6.61 -9.42
N GLU A 216 10.81 -5.31 -9.42
CA GLU A 216 12.16 -4.83 -9.13
C GLU A 216 12.58 -5.22 -7.71
N LYS A 217 11.70 -5.08 -6.71
CA LYS A 217 11.93 -5.53 -5.33
C LYS A 217 12.08 -7.04 -5.25
N CYS A 218 11.27 -7.80 -5.98
CA CYS A 218 11.39 -9.24 -6.06
C CYS A 218 12.74 -9.67 -6.64
N ALA A 219 13.24 -8.97 -7.68
CA ALA A 219 14.50 -9.29 -8.32
C ALA A 219 15.71 -9.06 -7.40
N ILE A 220 15.62 -8.06 -6.51
CA ILE A 220 16.62 -7.84 -5.45
C ILE A 220 16.65 -9.05 -4.50
N LEU A 221 15.50 -9.42 -3.92
CA LEU A 221 15.42 -10.56 -3.00
C LEU A 221 15.80 -11.88 -3.66
N ALA A 222 15.48 -12.06 -4.94
CA ALA A 222 15.79 -13.29 -5.66
C ALA A 222 17.29 -13.52 -5.78
N ARG A 223 18.07 -12.44 -5.99
CA ARG A 223 19.54 -12.49 -5.97
C ARG A 223 20.07 -12.85 -4.59
N GLU A 224 19.53 -12.25 -3.54
CA GLU A 224 19.92 -12.48 -2.14
C GLU A 224 19.60 -13.91 -1.68
N TRP A 225 18.45 -14.45 -2.09
CA TRP A 225 17.95 -15.76 -1.65
C TRP A 225 18.34 -16.91 -2.61
N HIS A 226 19.11 -16.60 -3.65
CA HIS A 226 19.53 -17.51 -4.72
C HIS A 226 18.34 -18.25 -5.37
N VAL A 227 17.26 -17.51 -5.64
CA VAL A 227 16.08 -18.04 -6.34
C VAL A 227 16.39 -18.10 -7.84
N ARG A 228 16.23 -19.28 -8.45
CA ARG A 228 16.27 -19.43 -9.91
C ARG A 228 14.85 -19.24 -10.44
N TYR A 229 14.69 -18.39 -11.44
CA TYR A 229 13.44 -18.07 -12.09
C TYR A 229 13.67 -17.89 -13.60
#